data_AF-A0A8S2F715-F1
#
_entry.id   AF-A0A8S2F715-F1
#
_cell.length_a   1.000
_cell.length_b   1.000
_cell.length_c   1.000
_cell.angle_alpha   90.00
_cell.angle_beta   90.00
_cell.angle_gamma   90.00
#
_symmetry.space_group_name_H-M   'P 1'
#
loop_
_entity.id
_entity.type
_entity.pdbx_description
1 polymer ?
#
loop_
_entity_poly.entity_id
_entity_poly.type
_entity_poly.pdbx_seq_one_letter_code
_entity_poly.pdbx_strand_id
1 'polypeptide(L)'
;TGSTISAVDVSTANNGSLHVNGMIGLQILINNITTSINAFVIDDLCTDALLGSEYCDKYHVDISYYFKNLTIRSQHQQTTVKFEGHLNNRQIYYIKTLQDVMIRPLTAKVIQATTTVPQVTTAIFTPSPRVMNKQHVVAPHTLLIVNHNIPHSQ
;
A
#
# COMPACT_ATOMS: atom_id res chain seq x y z
N THR A 1 -27.26 -33.91 -6.99
CA THR A 1 -27.98 -32.65 -6.67
C THR A 1 -26.94 -31.55 -6.60
N GLY A 2 -26.87 -30.72 -7.64
CA GLY A 2 -25.85 -29.67 -7.75
C GLY A 2 -26.10 -28.59 -6.71
N SER A 3 -25.21 -28.48 -5.74
CA SER A 3 -25.14 -27.31 -4.86
C SER A 3 -24.68 -26.13 -5.71
N THR A 4 -25.58 -25.20 -6.02
CA THR A 4 -25.22 -23.87 -6.48
C THR A 4 -24.37 -23.23 -5.40
N ILE A 5 -23.06 -23.16 -5.63
CA ILE A 5 -22.14 -22.38 -4.83
C ILE A 5 -22.65 -20.94 -4.92
N SER A 6 -23.19 -20.41 -3.82
CA SER A 6 -23.45 -18.98 -3.69
C SER A 6 -22.16 -18.25 -4.03
N ALA A 7 -22.20 -17.32 -4.99
CA ALA A 7 -21.05 -16.54 -5.38
C ALA A 7 -20.39 -15.97 -4.11
N VAL A 8 -19.20 -16.45 -3.80
CA VAL A 8 -18.44 -15.92 -2.67
C VAL A 8 -17.83 -14.64 -3.18
N ASP A 9 -18.35 -13.50 -2.72
CA ASP A 9 -17.80 -12.20 -3.05
C ASP A 9 -16.46 -12.01 -2.35
N VAL A 10 -15.38 -12.34 -3.07
CA VAL A 10 -14.03 -12.02 -2.64
C VAL A 10 -13.66 -10.65 -3.17
N SER A 11 -13.66 -9.67 -2.28
CA SER A 11 -13.34 -8.28 -2.60
C SER A 11 -11.90 -7.95 -2.21
N THR A 12 -11.21 -7.23 -3.07
CA THR A 12 -9.90 -6.64 -2.77
C THR A 12 -10.06 -5.31 -2.03
N ALA A 13 -8.96 -4.81 -1.44
CA ALA A 13 -8.96 -3.53 -0.71
C ALA A 13 -9.34 -2.31 -1.57
N ASN A 14 -9.28 -2.40 -2.90
CA ASN A 14 -9.73 -1.37 -3.83
C ASN A 14 -11.14 -1.63 -4.39
N ASN A 15 -11.94 -2.47 -3.73
CA ASN A 15 -13.28 -2.90 -4.17
C ASN A 15 -13.29 -3.58 -5.56
N GLY A 16 -12.14 -4.14 -5.96
CA GLY A 16 -12.07 -5.05 -7.10
C GLY A 16 -12.61 -6.42 -6.69
N SER A 17 -13.06 -7.18 -7.68
CA SER A 17 -13.46 -8.58 -7.48
C SER A 17 -12.30 -9.49 -7.85
N LEU A 18 -12.00 -10.48 -7.00
CA LEU A 18 -11.12 -11.59 -7.38
C LEU A 18 -11.96 -12.67 -8.05
N HIS A 19 -11.48 -13.15 -9.20
CA HIS A 19 -12.14 -14.26 -9.88
C HIS A 19 -11.87 -15.58 -9.14
N VAL A 20 -12.92 -16.13 -8.52
CA VAL A 20 -12.84 -17.39 -7.78
C VAL A 20 -13.28 -18.54 -8.69
N ASN A 21 -12.34 -19.43 -9.00
CA ASN A 21 -12.60 -20.61 -9.83
C ASN A 21 -13.28 -21.74 -9.05
N GLY A 22 -13.07 -21.75 -7.73
CA GLY A 22 -13.64 -22.77 -6.85
C GLY A 22 -12.98 -22.79 -5.49
N MET A 23 -13.22 -23.87 -4.75
CA MET A 23 -12.67 -24.09 -3.43
C MET A 23 -12.10 -25.51 -3.34
N ILE A 24 -10.93 -25.64 -2.72
CA ILE A 24 -10.25 -26.92 -2.52
C ILE A 24 -9.91 -27.13 -1.04
N GLY A 25 -9.97 -28.38 -0.59
CA GLY A 25 -9.41 -28.76 0.70
C GLY A 25 -7.89 -28.89 0.55
N LEU A 26 -7.14 -28.01 1.20
CA LEU A 26 -5.69 -27.97 1.17
C LEU A 26 -5.13 -28.52 2.48
N GLN A 27 -4.14 -29.42 2.39
CA GLN A 27 -3.28 -29.77 3.50
C GLN A 27 -1.97 -29.00 3.38
N ILE A 28 -1.57 -28.33 4.45
CA ILE A 28 -0.36 -27.51 4.48
C ILE A 28 0.58 -28.13 5.50
N LEU A 29 1.76 -28.53 5.04
CA LEU A 29 2.83 -29.02 5.90
C LEU A 29 3.79 -27.86 6.19
N ILE A 30 3.90 -27.48 7.46
CA ILE A 30 4.87 -26.49 7.92
C ILE A 30 5.76 -27.16 8.96
N ASN A 31 7.03 -27.38 8.61
CA ASN A 31 7.97 -28.19 9.37
C ASN A 31 7.38 -29.58 9.69
N ASN A 32 7.05 -29.83 10.96
CA ASN A 32 6.52 -31.07 11.49
C ASN A 32 5.02 -31.02 11.82
N ILE A 33 4.32 -29.94 11.46
CA ILE A 33 2.88 -29.78 11.68
C ILE A 33 2.16 -29.81 10.34
N THR A 34 1.18 -30.70 10.24
CA THR A 34 0.21 -30.71 9.15
C THR A 34 -1.06 -30.00 9.58
N THR A 35 -1.45 -28.97 8.83
CA THR A 35 -2.71 -28.24 9.00
C THR A 35 -3.60 -28.46 7.78
N SER A 36 -4.88 -28.07 7.88
CA SER A 36 -5.81 -28.18 6.76
C SER A 36 -6.82 -27.04 6.75
N ILE A 37 -7.04 -26.48 5.56
CA ILE A 37 -8.05 -25.44 5.30
C ILE A 37 -8.83 -25.73 4.03
N ASN A 38 -9.99 -25.11 3.91
CA ASN A 38 -10.61 -24.91 2.61
C ASN A 38 -10.07 -23.59 2.05
N ALA A 39 -9.46 -23.63 0.87
CA ALA A 39 -8.87 -22.47 0.21
C ALA A 39 -9.59 -22.18 -1.11
N PHE A 40 -9.76 -20.89 -1.44
CA PHE A 40 -10.25 -20.48 -2.74
C PHE A 40 -9.14 -20.57 -3.79
N VAL A 41 -9.50 -21.03 -4.99
CA VAL A 41 -8.61 -21.02 -6.16
C VAL A 41 -8.88 -19.75 -6.94
N ILE A 42 -7.84 -18.92 -7.11
CA ILE A 42 -7.92 -17.59 -7.70
C ILE A 42 -6.82 -17.47 -8.75
N ASP A 43 -7.15 -17.03 -9.96
CA ASP A 43 -6.18 -16.93 -11.07
C ASP A 43 -5.21 -15.75 -10.92
N ASP A 44 -5.69 -14.62 -10.37
CA ASP A 44 -4.95 -13.35 -10.35
C ASP A 44 -4.25 -13.07 -9.01
N LEU A 45 -3.83 -14.10 -8.28
CA LEU A 45 -3.11 -13.93 -7.03
C LEU A 45 -1.62 -13.68 -7.29
N CYS A 46 -1.04 -12.63 -6.69
CA CYS A 46 0.37 -12.27 -6.87
C CYS A 46 1.35 -13.16 -6.06
N THR A 47 0.85 -14.21 -5.43
CA THR A 47 1.58 -15.17 -4.60
C THR A 47 0.95 -16.55 -4.76
N ASP A 48 1.69 -17.61 -4.43
CA ASP A 48 1.19 -18.99 -4.56
C ASP A 48 0.03 -19.29 -3.59
N ALA A 49 0.06 -18.67 -2.40
CA ALA A 49 -0.98 -18.83 -1.40
C ALA A 49 -1.08 -17.61 -0.47
N LEU A 50 -2.29 -17.33 -0.01
CA LEU A 50 -2.58 -16.34 1.02
C LEU A 50 -3.32 -17.03 2.17
N LEU A 51 -2.71 -17.03 3.36
CA LEU A 51 -3.32 -17.59 4.56
C LEU A 51 -3.98 -16.45 5.34
N GLY A 52 -5.31 -16.43 5.31
CA GLY A 52 -6.12 -15.39 5.94
C GLY A 52 -6.24 -15.52 7.45
N SER A 53 -6.99 -14.61 8.06
CA SER A 53 -7.25 -14.60 9.51
C SER A 53 -7.89 -15.90 9.99
N GLU A 54 -8.74 -16.54 9.18
CA GLU A 54 -9.33 -17.85 9.51
C GLU A 54 -8.30 -18.94 9.80
N TYR A 55 -7.17 -18.95 9.08
CA TYR A 55 -6.08 -19.87 9.32
C TYR A 55 -5.35 -19.50 10.61
N CYS A 56 -5.08 -18.20 10.78
CA CYS A 56 -4.42 -17.66 11.96
C CYS A 56 -5.20 -17.99 13.25
N ASP A 57 -6.52 -17.81 13.21
CA ASP A 57 -7.40 -18.06 14.35
C ASP A 57 -7.49 -19.56 14.66
N LYS A 58 -7.69 -20.39 13.62
CA LYS A 58 -7.80 -21.85 13.77
C LYS A 58 -6.55 -22.50 14.35
N TYR A 59 -5.37 -22.00 13.98
CA TYR A 59 -4.08 -22.57 14.38
C TYR A 59 -3.26 -21.65 15.29
N HIS A 60 -3.92 -20.70 15.96
CA HIS A 60 -3.34 -19.75 16.92
C HIS A 60 -1.98 -19.21 16.49
N VAL A 61 -1.91 -18.69 15.26
CA VAL A 61 -0.68 -18.20 14.66
C VAL A 61 -0.26 -16.91 15.35
N ASP A 62 0.95 -16.90 15.90
CA ASP A 62 1.57 -15.75 16.55
C ASP A 62 2.72 -15.25 15.67
N ILE A 63 2.63 -14.00 15.24
CA ILE A 63 3.65 -13.36 14.38
C ILE A 63 4.43 -12.37 15.25
N SER A 64 5.67 -12.73 15.59
CA SER A 64 6.57 -11.87 16.34
C SER A 64 7.57 -11.17 15.43
N TYR A 65 7.34 -9.88 15.20
CA TYR A 65 8.30 -9.03 14.48
C TYR A 65 9.59 -8.80 15.27
N TYR A 66 9.50 -8.74 16.60
CA TYR A 66 10.67 -8.56 17.47
C TYR A 66 11.59 -9.77 17.41
N PHE A 67 11.04 -10.99 17.54
CA PHE A 67 11.80 -12.23 17.46
C PHE A 67 11.98 -12.75 16.03
N LYS A 68 11.46 -12.02 15.03
CA LYS A 68 11.50 -12.35 13.59
C LYS A 68 11.09 -13.79 13.30
N ASN A 69 9.94 -14.19 13.84
CA ASN A 69 9.42 -15.53 13.63
C ASN A 69 7.89 -15.52 13.65
N LEU A 70 7.33 -16.61 13.12
CA LEU A 70 5.95 -16.96 13.34
C LEU A 70 5.89 -18.30 14.10
N THR A 71 4.91 -18.44 14.98
CA THR A 71 4.64 -19.66 15.73
C THR A 71 3.25 -20.16 15.39
N ILE A 72 3.11 -21.43 15.05
CA ILE A 72 1.83 -22.08 14.73
C ILE A 72 1.57 -23.12 15.79
N ARG A 73 0.33 -23.20 16.29
CA ARG A 73 -0.10 -24.19 17.29
C ARG A 73 -1.29 -24.99 16.78
N SER A 74 -1.19 -26.31 16.89
CA SER A 74 -2.28 -27.23 16.54
C SER A 74 -2.42 -28.26 17.65
N GLN A 75 -3.50 -28.18 18.44
CA GLN A 75 -3.85 -29.03 19.58
C GLN A 75 -2.72 -29.34 20.58
N HIS A 76 -1.75 -30.17 20.20
CA HIS A 76 -0.62 -30.63 21.01
C HIS A 76 0.75 -30.40 20.36
N GLN A 77 0.80 -29.71 19.22
CA GLN A 77 2.02 -29.44 18.48
C GLN A 77 2.22 -27.94 18.32
N GLN A 78 3.48 -27.51 18.41
CA GLN A 78 3.91 -26.16 18.11
C GLN A 78 5.12 -26.22 17.19
N THR A 79 5.13 -25.34 16.19
CA THR A 79 6.31 -25.12 15.36
C THR A 79 6.57 -23.65 15.19
N THR A 80 7.84 -23.30 15.03
CA THR A 80 8.28 -21.92 14.82
C THR A 80 9.02 -21.84 13.51
N VAL A 81 8.57 -20.94 12.63
CA VAL A 81 9.26 -20.61 11.38
C VAL A 81 9.94 -19.27 11.57
N LYS A 82 11.26 -19.24 11.41
CA LYS A 82 12.00 -17.98 11.41
C LYS A 82 11.78 -17.27 10.09
N PHE A 83 11.62 -15.96 10.13
CA PHE A 83 11.62 -15.18 8.89
C PHE A 83 12.98 -15.33 8.24
N GLU A 84 13.00 -15.54 6.93
CA GLU A 84 14.25 -15.50 6.19
C GLU A 84 14.89 -14.12 6.40
N GLY A 85 16.12 -14.13 6.88
CA GLY A 85 16.92 -12.92 6.96
C GLY A 85 17.26 -12.48 5.54
N HIS A 86 16.55 -11.51 5.00
CA HIS A 86 17.00 -10.85 3.78
C HIS A 86 18.38 -10.24 4.02
N LEU A 87 19.32 -10.49 3.09
CA LEU A 87 20.68 -9.93 3.11
C LEU A 87 20.69 -8.39 3.28
N ASN A 88 19.58 -7.72 2.92
CA ASN A 88 19.32 -6.31 3.19
C ASN A 88 18.20 -6.13 4.22
N ASN A 89 18.54 -6.16 5.50
CA ASN A 89 17.68 -5.78 6.65
C ASN A 89 17.17 -4.30 6.63
N ARG A 90 17.36 -3.59 5.51
CA ARG A 90 16.93 -2.19 5.25
C ARG A 90 16.00 -2.08 4.05
N GLN A 91 15.44 -3.17 3.55
CA GLN A 91 14.46 -3.07 2.48
C GLN A 91 13.15 -2.56 3.07
N ILE A 92 13.05 -1.24 3.13
CA ILE A 92 11.80 -0.51 3.30
C ILE A 92 10.93 -0.97 2.13
N TYR A 93 9.90 -1.78 2.42
CA TYR A 93 8.83 -2.01 1.46
C TYR A 93 8.15 -0.66 1.27
N TYR A 94 8.56 0.08 0.25
CA TYR A 94 7.83 1.25 -0.19
C TYR A 94 6.52 0.73 -0.76
N ILE A 95 5.48 0.70 0.07
CA ILE A 95 4.09 0.59 -0.40
C ILE A 95 3.84 1.89 -1.18
N LYS A 96 4.15 1.86 -2.47
CA LYS A 96 3.73 2.88 -3.41
C LYS A 96 2.36 2.48 -3.91
N THR A 97 1.45 3.44 -3.93
CA THR A 97 0.19 3.27 -4.66
C THR A 97 0.55 2.97 -6.12
N LEU A 98 0.01 1.87 -6.68
CA LEU A 98 0.17 1.53 -8.11
C LEU A 98 -0.44 2.60 -9.04
N GLN A 99 -1.24 3.50 -8.47
CA GLN A 99 -1.93 4.57 -9.17
C GLN A 99 -1.52 5.92 -8.55
N ASP A 100 -1.37 6.93 -9.40
CA ASP A 100 -1.18 8.31 -8.98
C ASP A 100 -2.42 8.77 -8.21
N VAL A 101 -2.28 8.95 -6.90
CA VAL A 101 -3.34 9.52 -6.08
C VAL A 101 -3.32 11.04 -6.26
N MET A 102 -4.10 11.54 -7.20
CA MET A 102 -4.35 12.97 -7.34
C MET A 102 -5.42 13.41 -6.32
N ILE A 103 -4.99 13.91 -5.17
CA ILE A 103 -5.90 14.56 -4.22
C ILE A 103 -6.23 15.96 -4.73
N ARG A 104 -7.46 16.17 -5.21
CA ARG A 104 -7.93 17.50 -5.59
C ARG A 104 -8.06 18.36 -4.33
N PRO A 105 -7.64 19.64 -4.35
CA PRO A 105 -7.85 20.53 -3.22
C PRO A 105 -9.35 20.72 -2.98
N LEU A 106 -9.78 20.74 -1.71
CA LEU A 106 -11.18 21.02 -1.34
C LEU A 106 -11.64 22.40 -1.85
N THR A 107 -10.72 23.37 -1.83
CA THR A 107 -10.91 24.71 -2.37
C THR A 107 -9.63 25.18 -3.04
N ALA A 108 -9.73 25.65 -4.29
CA ALA A 108 -8.64 26.31 -4.98
C ALA A 108 -8.88 27.82 -4.98
N LYS A 109 -7.87 28.61 -4.62
CA LYS A 109 -7.91 30.07 -4.70
C LYS A 109 -6.63 30.57 -5.36
N VAL A 110 -6.78 31.26 -6.48
CA VAL A 110 -5.65 31.95 -7.12
C VAL A 110 -5.36 33.22 -6.33
N ILE A 111 -4.12 33.35 -5.87
CA ILE A 111 -3.63 34.56 -5.21
C ILE A 111 -2.71 35.24 -6.21
N GLN A 112 -3.07 36.44 -6.65
CA GLN A 112 -2.17 37.27 -7.44
C GLN A 112 -1.10 37.84 -6.52
N ALA A 113 0.16 37.59 -6.87
CA ALA A 113 1.31 38.16 -6.18
C ALA A 113 2.23 38.81 -7.22
N THR A 114 2.72 40.00 -6.90
CA THR A 114 3.71 40.71 -7.71
C THR A 114 4.96 40.91 -6.88
N THR A 115 6.12 40.69 -7.48
CA THR A 115 7.41 40.93 -6.84
C THR A 115 8.40 41.46 -7.88
N THR A 116 9.41 42.21 -7.43
CA THR A 116 10.51 42.65 -8.28
C THR A 116 11.63 41.64 -8.17
N VAL A 117 12.01 41.04 -9.29
CA VAL A 117 13.13 40.13 -9.40
C VAL A 117 14.15 40.67 -10.42
N PRO A 118 15.46 40.40 -10.22
CA PRO A 118 16.46 40.61 -11.28
C PRO A 118 16.08 39.86 -12.56
N GLN A 119 16.70 40.17 -13.71
CA GLN A 119 16.46 39.44 -14.94
C GLN A 119 16.87 37.97 -14.78
N VAL A 120 15.90 37.12 -14.44
CA VAL A 120 16.06 35.67 -14.26
C VAL A 120 15.03 34.95 -15.11
N THR A 121 15.43 33.86 -15.78
CA THR A 121 14.52 33.04 -16.60
C THR A 121 13.71 32.06 -15.76
N THR A 122 14.23 31.72 -14.58
CA THR A 122 13.60 30.80 -13.63
C THR A 122 13.78 31.31 -12.21
N ALA A 123 12.75 31.14 -11.38
CA ALA A 123 12.80 31.43 -9.96
C ALA A 123 12.26 30.24 -9.16
N ILE A 124 12.77 30.03 -7.95
CA ILE A 124 12.21 29.02 -7.04
C ILE A 124 11.28 29.74 -6.08
N PHE A 125 10.00 29.38 -6.11
CA PHE A 125 9.07 29.73 -5.05
C PHE A 125 9.32 28.81 -3.85
N THR A 126 9.70 29.41 -2.72
CA THR A 126 9.81 28.73 -1.44
C THR A 126 8.79 29.32 -0.47
N PRO A 127 7.79 28.53 -0.04
CA PRO A 127 6.82 28.99 0.95
C PRO A 127 7.51 29.35 2.28
N SER A 128 6.98 30.35 2.98
CA SER A 128 7.52 30.70 4.30
C SER A 128 7.25 29.59 5.33
N PRO A 129 8.09 29.45 6.38
CA PRO A 129 7.85 28.47 7.45
C PRO A 129 6.47 28.62 8.10
N ARG A 130 5.94 29.86 8.18
CA ARG A 130 4.58 30.12 8.70
C ARG A 130 3.47 29.52 7.83
N VAL A 131 3.68 29.43 6.52
CA VAL A 131 2.75 28.81 5.57
C VAL A 131 2.91 27.29 5.61
N MET A 132 4.15 26.80 5.64
CA MET A 132 4.47 25.37 5.73
C MET A 132 3.91 24.72 7.01
N ASN A 133 3.85 25.47 8.11
CA ASN A 133 3.38 24.95 9.39
C ASN A 133 1.86 25.07 9.60
N LYS A 134 1.11 25.62 8.63
CA LYS A 134 -0.35 25.68 8.73
C LYS A 134 -0.96 24.31 8.43
N GLN A 135 -1.73 23.79 9.39
CA GLN A 135 -2.52 22.59 9.17
C GLN A 135 -3.48 22.78 7.99
N HIS A 136 -3.63 21.73 7.19
CA HIS A 136 -4.52 21.68 6.02
C HIS A 136 -4.16 22.59 4.83
N VAL A 137 -2.95 23.18 4.81
CA VAL A 137 -2.43 23.91 3.65
C VAL A 137 -1.26 23.14 3.05
N VAL A 138 -1.34 22.82 1.76
CA VAL A 138 -0.23 22.25 1.00
C VAL A 138 0.28 23.34 0.05
N ALA A 139 1.49 23.83 0.31
CA ALA A 139 2.19 24.78 -0.55
C ALA A 139 3.58 24.20 -0.86
N PRO A 140 3.79 23.58 -2.03
CA PRO A 140 5.08 22.98 -2.36
C PRO A 140 6.08 24.05 -2.82
N HIS A 141 7.37 23.73 -2.69
CA HIS A 141 8.39 24.43 -3.46
C HIS A 141 8.10 24.24 -4.95
N THR A 142 8.15 25.33 -5.72
CA THR A 142 7.77 25.28 -7.13
C THR A 142 8.80 26.04 -7.96
N LEU A 143 9.25 25.43 -9.06
CA LEU A 143 10.04 26.12 -10.08
C LEU A 143 9.10 26.97 -10.94
N LEU A 144 9.30 28.28 -10.93
CA LEU A 144 8.57 29.25 -11.72
C LEU A 144 9.38 29.59 -12.96
N ILE A 145 8.75 29.54 -14.13
CA ILE A 145 9.29 30.12 -15.36
C ILE A 145 8.86 31.58 -15.39
N VAL A 146 9.83 32.50 -15.45
CA VAL A 146 9.57 33.93 -15.45
C VAL A 146 9.62 34.41 -16.89
N ASN A 147 8.47 34.81 -17.42
CA ASN A 147 8.38 35.41 -18.74
C ASN A 147 8.61 36.92 -18.61
N HIS A 148 9.72 37.39 -19.13
CA HIS A 148 9.95 38.82 -19.32
C HIS A 148 9.10 39.24 -20.50
N ASN A 149 7.87 39.66 -20.24
CA ASN A 149 7.13 40.44 -21.23
C ASN A 149 7.94 41.72 -21.43
N ILE A 150 8.74 41.77 -22.50
CA ILE A 150 9.28 43.02 -23.02
C ILE A 150 8.02 43.84 -23.34
N PRO A 151 7.78 44.97 -22.68
CA PRO A 151 6.68 45.82 -23.09
C PRO A 151 6.93 46.19 -24.55
N HIS A 152 6.03 45.80 -25.45
CA HIS A 152 6.02 46.33 -26.79
C HIS A 152 5.83 47.84 -26.66
N SER A 153 6.93 48.59 -26.78
CA SER A 153 6.88 50.03 -27.02
C SER A 153 6.19 50.23 -28.36
N GLN A 154 5.00 50.82 -28.32
CA GLN A 154 4.45 51.55 -29.47
C GLN A 154 5.24 52.85 -29.66
#